data_AF-A0A842I7G3-F1
#
_entry.id   AF-A0A842I7G3-F1
#
_cell.length_a   1.000
_cell.length_b   1.000
_cell.length_c   1.000
_cell.angle_alpha   90.00
_cell.angle_beta   90.00
_cell.angle_gamma   90.00
#
_symmetry.space_group_name_H-M   'P 1'
#
loop_
_entity.id
_entity.type
_entity.pdbx_description
1 polymer ?
#
loop_
_entity_poly.entity_id
_entity_poly.type
_entity_poly.pdbx_seq_one_letter_code
_entity_poly.pdbx_strand_id
1 'polypeptide(L)'
;MSIHPHLAADTDAEDIVHVTLPRRVVRQDRQGVPVIYWGAEVLRFDEPALAPLADAISAGLPFSPMRSCPLAPADRLADAVGALTGLGILGDRAETPAPRSFTAPDLPATLLHLDWRDPAAVGGALLSSPIAPAHLELVVPVFRIAHLATDADGRQVGEANVFPRALRRNVETDWQTCTYAGTRHRDDKPMNLTALKAMRAHWPEMMATLAAIRDRYMTRAALAGPMTLGQIERLCIAVLSLPTWHSFKDAPLHPVLSSLFRVTDGLRIVVHQMMFVGVAEPMLPPDAVISAAELFDYAERSLSFHSDSGVCAGPEHFIREFLSVLVDGAAPRFGANGTIGADVAAAMTELDVAMDYGFTALAAHAACFAVWPEMAEAWAEIVALAEGWPSGLSSGVDAFRLEAAEAGRRLIHASYLGQADWREMRRRTYAEIEGAAVALSRQPAPRLAVADRVVPTTDDLTRALAGLPDAARLQAVLARFAASAGAHLSRAAALQARISDMFQRPPAAGFTLADMTLHARLVDDPHPRLQFLPEVLFRLCGLELDIKTFPAGDTAFAGSEIDVSSINQRGDEPRYQ
;
A
#
# COMPACT_ATOMS: atom_id res chain seq x y z
N MET A 1 27.24 -10.58 38.48
CA MET A 1 26.24 -11.26 39.33
C MET A 1 25.06 -11.58 38.43
N SER A 2 25.08 -12.78 37.83
CA SER A 2 24.12 -13.21 36.81
C SER A 2 22.94 -13.85 37.53
N ILE A 3 21.76 -13.22 37.48
CA ILE A 3 20.54 -13.77 38.05
C ILE A 3 19.96 -14.69 36.98
N HIS A 4 20.29 -15.98 37.06
CA HIS A 4 19.51 -17.01 36.37
C HIS A 4 18.20 -17.18 37.16
N PRO A 5 17.01 -17.06 36.54
CA PRO A 5 15.79 -17.47 37.20
C PRO A 5 15.87 -18.99 37.42
N HIS A 6 15.95 -19.40 38.68
CA HIS A 6 15.72 -20.78 39.08
C HIS A 6 14.26 -21.13 38.75
N LEU A 7 14.03 -21.71 37.57
CA LEU A 7 12.86 -22.54 37.34
C LEU A 7 12.96 -23.73 38.28
N ALA A 8 12.01 -23.83 39.22
CA ALA A 8 11.88 -24.95 40.14
C ALA A 8 11.77 -26.27 39.35
N ALA A 9 12.58 -27.26 39.72
CA ALA A 9 12.81 -28.49 38.96
C ALA A 9 11.71 -29.58 39.10
N ASP A 10 10.53 -29.24 39.62
CA ASP A 10 9.37 -30.14 39.73
C ASP A 10 8.17 -29.57 38.96
N THR A 11 8.32 -29.47 37.64
CA THR A 11 7.16 -29.44 36.72
C THR A 11 7.08 -30.79 36.06
N ASP A 12 5.99 -31.52 36.29
CA ASP A 12 5.65 -32.66 35.45
C ASP A 12 5.67 -32.16 34.00
N ALA A 13 6.56 -32.75 33.20
CA ALA A 13 6.77 -32.36 31.81
C ALA A 13 5.50 -32.52 30.95
N GLU A 14 4.47 -33.20 31.49
CA GLU A 14 3.19 -33.51 30.85
C GLU A 14 2.22 -32.31 30.78
N ASP A 15 2.48 -31.21 31.51
CA ASP A 15 1.57 -30.03 31.58
C ASP A 15 2.05 -28.80 30.78
N ILE A 16 3.14 -28.93 30.00
CA ILE A 16 3.68 -27.83 29.21
C ILE A 16 3.10 -27.89 27.80
N VAL A 17 2.41 -26.83 27.39
CA VAL A 17 1.96 -26.66 26.00
C VAL A 17 2.90 -25.76 25.23
N HIS A 18 3.06 -26.07 23.95
CA HIS A 18 3.79 -25.24 23.01
C HIS A 18 2.84 -24.47 22.10
N VAL A 19 3.24 -23.24 21.83
CA VAL A 19 2.70 -22.39 20.79
C VAL A 19 3.15 -22.94 19.42
N THR A 20 2.22 -23.42 18.60
CA THR A 20 2.53 -24.24 17.41
C THR A 20 2.77 -23.50 16.10
N LEU A 21 2.34 -22.23 15.95
CA LEU A 21 2.63 -21.43 14.74
C LEU A 21 2.94 -19.95 15.06
N PRO A 22 3.68 -19.24 14.18
CA PRO A 22 4.19 -17.89 14.42
C PRO A 22 3.20 -16.77 14.14
N ARG A 23 2.02 -17.06 13.57
CA ARG A 23 1.08 -16.01 13.13
C ARG A 23 0.29 -15.47 14.31
N ARG A 24 0.87 -14.59 15.13
CA ARG A 24 0.19 -14.06 16.33
C ARG A 24 0.24 -12.56 16.43
N VAL A 25 -0.92 -12.01 16.72
CA VAL A 25 -1.05 -10.78 17.49
C VAL A 25 -1.96 -11.07 18.65
N VAL A 26 -1.51 -10.77 19.85
CA VAL A 26 -2.40 -10.60 20.99
C VAL A 26 -2.54 -9.11 21.24
N ARG A 27 -3.78 -8.64 21.26
CA ARG A 27 -4.16 -7.26 21.52
C ARG A 27 -4.94 -7.21 22.81
N GLN A 28 -5.08 -6.03 23.38
CA GLN A 28 -6.29 -5.70 24.11
C GLN A 28 -7.21 -4.96 23.14
N ASP A 29 -8.50 -5.30 23.12
CA ASP A 29 -9.47 -4.46 22.42
C ASP A 29 -9.67 -3.11 23.14
N ARG A 30 -10.57 -2.26 22.63
CA ARG A 30 -10.82 -0.94 23.23
C ARG A 30 -11.35 -1.01 24.68
N GLN A 31 -11.79 -2.19 25.11
CA GLN A 31 -12.33 -2.48 26.43
C GLN A 31 -11.27 -3.12 27.35
N GLY A 32 -10.03 -3.30 26.88
CA GLY A 32 -8.96 -3.94 27.65
C GLY A 32 -8.99 -5.47 27.60
N VAL A 33 -9.88 -6.08 26.80
CA VAL A 33 -10.02 -7.54 26.72
C VAL A 33 -8.93 -8.12 25.82
N PRO A 34 -8.18 -9.14 26.25
CA PRO A 34 -7.21 -9.78 25.38
C PRO A 34 -7.88 -10.45 24.16
N VAL A 35 -7.37 -10.19 22.97
CA VAL A 35 -7.83 -10.73 21.69
C VAL A 35 -6.64 -11.28 20.91
N ILE A 36 -6.73 -12.54 20.49
CA ILE A 36 -5.72 -13.20 19.68
C ILE A 36 -6.22 -13.33 18.25
N TYR A 37 -5.42 -12.85 17.31
CA TYR A 37 -5.67 -13.02 15.88
C TYR A 37 -4.85 -14.22 15.37
N TRP A 38 -5.53 -15.18 14.77
CA TRP A 38 -4.94 -16.40 14.24
C TRP A 38 -5.46 -16.71 12.84
N GLY A 39 -4.76 -16.22 11.82
CA GLY A 39 -5.23 -16.31 10.44
C GLY A 39 -6.52 -15.49 10.25
N ALA A 40 -7.63 -16.17 9.93
CA ALA A 40 -8.95 -15.55 9.83
C ALA A 40 -9.73 -15.57 11.17
N GLU A 41 -9.23 -16.32 12.17
CA GLU A 41 -9.89 -16.47 13.46
C GLU A 41 -9.55 -15.31 14.40
N VAL A 42 -10.56 -14.86 15.14
CA VAL A 42 -10.43 -13.85 16.19
C VAL A 42 -10.90 -14.47 17.50
N LEU A 43 -9.98 -14.68 18.43
CA LEU A 43 -10.23 -15.31 19.71
C LEU A 43 -10.25 -14.24 20.81
N ARG A 44 -11.40 -14.09 21.47
CA ARG A 44 -11.57 -13.11 22.54
C ARG A 44 -11.56 -13.81 23.89
N PHE A 45 -10.80 -13.26 24.84
CA PHE A 45 -10.68 -13.77 26.20
C PHE A 45 -11.53 -12.91 27.14
N ASP A 46 -12.84 -12.89 26.88
CA ASP A 46 -13.79 -12.03 27.61
C ASP A 46 -13.92 -12.43 29.09
N GLU A 47 -13.46 -13.63 29.47
CA GLU A 47 -13.36 -14.08 30.87
C GLU A 47 -12.05 -13.59 31.51
N PRO A 48 -12.10 -12.71 32.53
CA PRO A 48 -10.88 -12.18 33.17
C PRO A 48 -9.94 -13.24 33.73
N ALA A 49 -10.48 -14.40 34.14
CA ALA A 49 -9.69 -15.52 34.65
C ALA A 49 -8.84 -16.21 33.56
N LEU A 50 -9.24 -16.08 32.28
CA LEU A 50 -8.51 -16.60 31.12
C LEU A 50 -7.63 -15.54 30.44
N ALA A 51 -7.72 -14.27 30.82
CA ALA A 51 -6.86 -13.21 30.28
C ALA A 51 -5.34 -13.55 30.36
N PRO A 52 -4.83 -14.12 31.48
CA PRO A 52 -3.42 -14.54 31.55
C PRO A 52 -3.04 -15.65 30.56
N LEU A 53 -4.02 -16.43 30.07
CA LEU A 53 -3.79 -17.44 29.03
C LEU A 53 -3.38 -16.74 27.74
N ALA A 54 -4.05 -15.64 27.40
CA ALA A 54 -3.70 -14.85 26.23
C ALA A 54 -2.28 -14.28 26.36
N ASP A 55 -1.91 -13.75 27.52
CA ASP A 55 -0.56 -13.24 27.78
C ASP A 55 0.51 -14.35 27.62
N ALA A 56 0.24 -15.54 28.15
CA ALA A 56 1.15 -16.69 28.02
C ALA A 56 1.29 -17.15 26.55
N ILE A 57 0.18 -17.18 25.80
CA ILE A 57 0.14 -17.48 24.36
C ILE A 57 0.89 -16.40 23.56
N SER A 58 0.83 -15.14 23.99
CA SER A 58 1.52 -13.98 23.39
C SER A 58 3.03 -14.07 23.57
N ALA A 59 3.48 -14.52 24.73
CA ALA A 59 4.90 -14.58 25.07
C ALA A 59 5.67 -15.54 24.16
N GLY A 60 4.97 -16.48 23.50
CA GLY A 60 5.57 -17.42 22.54
C GLY A 60 6.53 -18.41 23.18
N LEU A 61 6.58 -18.46 24.51
CA LEU A 61 7.37 -19.42 25.28
C LEU A 61 6.51 -20.62 25.64
N PRO A 62 7.10 -21.82 25.82
CA PRO A 62 6.39 -22.93 26.44
C PRO A 62 5.87 -22.51 27.82
N PHE A 63 4.62 -22.83 28.12
CA PHE A 63 4.00 -22.46 29.39
C PHE A 63 3.09 -23.57 29.89
N SER A 64 2.82 -23.56 31.19
CA SER A 64 1.78 -24.40 31.80
C SER A 64 0.49 -23.58 31.90
N PRO A 65 -0.61 -23.98 31.24
CA PRO A 65 -1.87 -23.24 31.30
C PRO A 65 -2.35 -23.07 32.74
N MET A 66 -2.31 -24.15 33.54
CA MET A 66 -2.73 -24.16 34.95
C MET A 66 -1.95 -23.15 35.81
N ARG A 67 -0.64 -23.01 35.58
CA ARG A 67 0.19 -22.05 36.31
C ARG A 67 -0.01 -20.61 35.82
N SER A 68 -0.31 -20.45 34.54
CA SER A 68 -0.52 -19.13 33.94
C SER A 68 -1.88 -18.56 34.34
N CYS A 69 -2.88 -19.41 34.53
CA CYS A 69 -4.26 -19.03 34.86
C CYS A 69 -4.72 -19.63 36.20
N PRO A 70 -4.07 -19.30 37.33
CA PRO A 70 -4.36 -19.95 38.62
C PRO A 70 -5.77 -19.66 39.16
N LEU A 71 -6.45 -18.65 38.60
CA LEU A 71 -7.82 -18.26 38.96
C LEU A 71 -8.89 -18.85 38.04
N ALA A 72 -8.51 -19.50 36.93
CA ALA A 72 -9.46 -20.12 36.02
C ALA A 72 -9.96 -21.45 36.59
N PRO A 73 -11.28 -21.73 36.56
CA PRO A 73 -11.80 -23.06 36.81
C PRO A 73 -11.13 -24.09 35.88
N ALA A 74 -10.73 -25.24 36.43
CA ALA A 74 -9.91 -26.21 35.69
C ALA A 74 -10.61 -26.77 34.44
N ASP A 75 -11.92 -26.96 34.50
CA ASP A 75 -12.76 -27.37 33.37
C ASP A 75 -12.80 -26.30 32.28
N ARG A 76 -12.99 -25.02 32.64
CA ARG A 76 -12.97 -23.89 31.70
C ARG A 76 -11.61 -23.72 31.04
N LEU A 77 -10.54 -23.87 31.81
CA LEU A 77 -9.19 -23.78 31.28
C LEU A 77 -8.87 -24.94 30.34
N ALA A 78 -9.31 -26.16 30.69
CA ALA A 78 -9.17 -27.33 29.83
C ALA A 78 -9.95 -27.17 28.51
N ASP A 79 -11.18 -26.66 28.55
CA ASP A 79 -11.97 -26.35 27.36
C ASP A 79 -11.27 -25.32 26.46
N ALA A 80 -10.75 -24.23 27.05
CA ALA A 80 -10.03 -23.20 26.32
C ALA A 80 -8.75 -23.75 25.67
N VAL A 81 -7.93 -24.50 26.42
CA VAL A 81 -6.73 -25.15 25.89
C VAL A 81 -7.10 -26.15 24.79
N GLY A 82 -8.14 -26.96 24.99
CA GLY A 82 -8.62 -27.92 24.00
C GLY A 82 -9.08 -27.26 22.70
N ALA A 83 -9.82 -26.15 22.79
CA ALA A 83 -10.23 -25.36 21.63
C ALA A 83 -9.02 -24.78 20.88
N LEU A 84 -8.05 -24.22 21.61
CA LEU A 84 -6.83 -23.68 21.03
C LEU A 84 -5.97 -24.77 20.37
N THR A 85 -5.86 -25.96 20.99
CA THR A 85 -5.19 -27.11 20.39
C THR A 85 -5.93 -27.60 19.13
N GLY A 86 -7.26 -27.63 19.16
CA GLY A 86 -8.10 -27.98 18.00
C GLY A 86 -7.95 -27.01 16.81
N LEU A 87 -7.71 -25.73 17.09
CA LEU A 87 -7.37 -24.72 16.10
C LEU A 87 -5.90 -24.77 15.65
N GLY A 88 -5.11 -25.70 16.21
CA GLY A 88 -3.68 -25.82 15.96
C GLY A 88 -2.87 -24.64 16.48
N ILE A 89 -3.36 -23.93 17.51
CA ILE A 89 -2.69 -22.82 18.21
C ILE A 89 -1.78 -23.35 19.32
N LEU A 90 -2.20 -24.41 19.99
CA LEU A 90 -1.38 -25.11 20.99
C LEU A 90 -1.07 -26.53 20.50
N GLY A 91 0.02 -27.11 20.98
CA GLY A 91 0.40 -28.50 20.71
C GLY A 91 1.62 -28.95 21.50
N ASP A 92 1.99 -30.23 21.37
CA ASP A 92 2.91 -30.91 22.29
C ASP A 92 4.40 -30.68 22.01
N ARG A 93 4.73 -30.09 20.86
CA ARG A 93 6.09 -29.63 20.50
C ARG A 93 6.02 -28.91 19.17
N ALA A 94 6.36 -27.63 19.13
CA ALA A 94 6.79 -27.04 17.87
C ALA A 94 8.20 -27.58 17.60
N GLU A 95 8.38 -28.41 16.56
CA GLU A 95 9.69 -28.42 15.90
C GLU A 95 9.94 -26.98 15.50
N THR A 96 10.87 -26.29 16.17
CA THR A 96 11.29 -24.96 15.75
C THR A 96 11.74 -25.12 14.30
N PRO A 97 10.99 -24.60 13.31
CA PRO A 97 11.41 -24.76 11.94
C PRO A 97 12.79 -24.11 11.85
N ALA A 98 13.77 -24.83 11.28
CA ALA A 98 15.04 -24.18 10.98
C ALA A 98 14.71 -22.92 10.17
N PRO A 99 15.29 -21.75 10.52
CA PRO A 99 14.95 -20.49 9.87
C PRO A 99 15.08 -20.72 8.36
N ARG A 100 13.98 -20.56 7.63
CA ARG A 100 14.00 -20.72 6.18
C ARG A 100 14.92 -19.62 5.66
N SER A 101 16.06 -19.98 5.07
CA SER A 101 16.86 -18.99 4.38
C SER A 101 16.02 -18.48 3.21
N PHE A 102 15.62 -17.22 3.29
CA PHE A 102 14.94 -16.59 2.17
C PHE A 102 16.02 -16.19 1.17
N THR A 103 16.25 -17.04 0.17
CA THR A 103 17.05 -16.68 -0.99
C THR A 103 16.07 -16.27 -2.09
N ALA A 104 16.01 -14.97 -2.40
CA ALA A 104 15.32 -14.54 -3.61
C ALA A 104 16.04 -15.18 -4.82
N PRO A 105 15.31 -15.59 -5.87
CA PRO A 105 15.97 -16.03 -7.09
C PRO A 105 16.82 -14.88 -7.64
N ASP A 106 17.96 -15.22 -8.25
CA ASP A 106 18.82 -14.22 -8.87
C ASP A 106 18.08 -13.54 -10.03
N LEU A 107 18.22 -12.22 -10.09
CA LEU A 107 17.62 -11.43 -11.16
C LEU A 107 18.39 -11.71 -12.46
N PRO A 108 17.73 -12.05 -13.57
CA PRO A 108 18.40 -12.23 -14.87
C PRO A 108 19.24 -11.00 -15.23
N ALA A 109 20.42 -11.23 -15.82
CA ALA A 109 21.34 -10.14 -16.19
C ALA A 109 20.70 -9.08 -17.11
N THR A 110 19.74 -9.50 -17.94
CA THR A 110 18.94 -8.63 -18.81
C THR A 110 18.02 -7.67 -18.06
N LEU A 111 17.76 -7.89 -16.77
CA LEU A 111 16.90 -7.03 -15.95
C LEU A 111 17.69 -6.17 -14.95
N LEU A 112 18.98 -6.47 -14.72
CA LEU A 112 19.80 -5.76 -13.72
C LEU A 112 19.96 -4.27 -14.00
N HIS A 113 19.92 -3.84 -15.26
CA HIS A 113 20.11 -2.46 -15.67
C HIS A 113 18.82 -1.62 -15.69
N LEU A 114 17.66 -2.25 -15.45
CA LEU A 114 16.37 -1.57 -15.51
C LEU A 114 16.19 -0.63 -14.32
N ASP A 115 15.69 0.57 -14.59
CA ASP A 115 15.59 1.69 -13.66
C ASP A 115 14.43 2.61 -14.09
N TRP A 116 13.83 3.32 -13.13
CA TRP A 116 12.72 4.24 -13.42
C TRP A 116 13.12 5.52 -14.16
N ARG A 117 14.42 5.76 -14.37
CA ARG A 117 14.93 6.74 -15.35
C ARG A 117 14.56 6.36 -16.79
N ASP A 118 14.34 5.06 -17.07
CA ASP A 118 13.81 4.56 -18.34
C ASP A 118 12.58 3.67 -18.11
N PRO A 119 11.41 4.29 -17.81
CA PRO A 119 10.18 3.53 -17.56
C PRO A 119 9.69 2.80 -18.81
N ALA A 120 10.09 3.23 -20.02
CA ALA A 120 9.75 2.55 -21.25
C ALA A 120 10.43 1.18 -21.32
N ALA A 121 11.72 1.09 -20.97
CA ALA A 121 12.43 -0.18 -20.88
C ALA A 121 11.85 -1.11 -19.81
N VAL A 122 11.51 -0.56 -18.63
CA VAL A 122 10.86 -1.34 -17.55
C VAL A 122 9.52 -1.92 -18.03
N GLY A 123 8.67 -1.08 -18.62
CA GLY A 123 7.37 -1.51 -19.16
C GLY A 123 7.51 -2.53 -20.28
N GLY A 124 8.44 -2.31 -21.22
CA GLY A 124 8.71 -3.25 -22.31
C GLY A 124 9.13 -4.63 -21.79
N ALA A 125 9.97 -4.68 -20.76
CA ALA A 125 10.45 -5.92 -20.17
C ALA A 125 9.38 -6.67 -19.36
N LEU A 126 8.56 -5.96 -18.58
CA LEU A 126 7.63 -6.58 -17.61
C LEU A 126 6.18 -6.66 -18.07
N LEU A 127 5.73 -5.72 -18.90
CA LEU A 127 4.33 -5.59 -19.32
C LEU A 127 4.13 -5.87 -20.81
N SER A 128 5.22 -6.11 -21.55
CA SER A 128 5.22 -6.16 -23.02
C SER A 128 4.64 -4.89 -23.68
N SER A 129 4.62 -3.78 -22.94
CA SER A 129 4.16 -2.47 -23.40
C SER A 129 4.96 -1.38 -22.69
N PRO A 130 5.51 -0.40 -23.41
CA PRO A 130 6.31 0.66 -22.79
C PRO A 130 5.44 1.56 -21.91
N ILE A 131 5.98 1.96 -20.75
CA ILE A 131 5.40 3.04 -19.95
C ILE A 131 6.01 4.34 -20.46
N ALA A 132 5.18 5.23 -21.00
CA ALA A 132 5.66 6.55 -21.42
C ALA A 132 6.27 7.29 -20.20
N PRO A 133 7.45 7.94 -20.33
CA PRO A 133 8.06 8.68 -19.23
C PRO A 133 7.13 9.76 -18.63
N ALA A 134 6.28 10.34 -19.46
CA ALA A 134 5.28 11.30 -19.03
C ALA A 134 4.12 10.70 -18.22
N HIS A 135 4.05 9.38 -18.04
CA HIS A 135 2.99 8.69 -17.27
C HIS A 135 3.53 7.99 -16.01
N LEU A 136 4.82 8.13 -15.70
CA LEU A 136 5.47 7.36 -14.64
C LEU A 136 4.75 7.49 -13.29
N GLU A 137 4.49 8.70 -12.80
CA GLU A 137 3.88 8.91 -11.48
C GLU A 137 2.38 8.56 -11.43
N LEU A 138 1.72 8.38 -12.59
CA LEU A 138 0.35 7.85 -12.68
C LEU A 138 0.30 6.32 -12.56
N VAL A 139 1.38 5.64 -12.98
CA VAL A 139 1.50 4.17 -12.93
C VAL A 139 2.22 3.70 -11.67
N VAL A 140 3.24 4.43 -11.24
CA VAL A 140 4.12 4.11 -10.11
C VAL A 140 3.93 5.19 -9.04
N PRO A 141 3.38 4.85 -7.86
CA PRO A 141 3.23 5.83 -6.79
C PRO A 141 4.57 6.46 -6.42
N VAL A 142 4.59 7.76 -6.09
CA VAL A 142 5.83 8.52 -5.81
C VAL A 142 6.72 7.84 -4.76
N PHE A 143 6.11 7.27 -3.73
CA PHE A 143 6.78 6.52 -2.65
C PHE A 143 7.28 5.13 -3.07
N ARG A 144 7.20 4.76 -4.35
CA ARG A 144 7.77 3.53 -4.93
C ARG A 144 8.87 3.80 -5.96
N ILE A 145 9.00 5.02 -6.47
CA ILE A 145 9.92 5.34 -7.56
C ILE A 145 11.39 5.15 -7.16
N ALA A 146 11.78 5.55 -5.96
CA ALA A 146 13.16 5.35 -5.52
C ALA A 146 13.53 3.86 -5.31
N HIS A 147 12.56 2.92 -5.32
CA HIS A 147 12.81 1.54 -4.92
C HIS A 147 13.90 0.84 -5.73
N LEU A 148 14.01 1.14 -7.04
CA LEU A 148 14.99 0.55 -7.93
C LEU A 148 16.37 1.18 -7.82
N ALA A 149 16.46 2.41 -7.29
CA ALA A 149 17.72 3.11 -7.12
C ALA A 149 18.62 2.35 -6.14
N THR A 150 19.92 2.42 -6.37
CA THR A 150 20.91 1.85 -5.45
C THR A 150 21.62 2.92 -4.65
N ASP A 151 21.93 2.61 -3.40
CA ASP A 151 22.85 3.40 -2.59
C ASP A 151 24.32 3.07 -2.91
N ALA A 152 25.23 3.81 -2.27
CA ALA A 152 26.67 3.62 -2.39
C ALA A 152 27.15 2.22 -1.94
N ASP A 153 26.35 1.47 -1.18
CA ASP A 153 26.63 0.08 -0.78
C ASP A 153 26.11 -0.93 -1.84
N GLY A 154 25.58 -0.45 -2.97
CA GLY A 154 25.04 -1.26 -4.05
C GLY A 154 23.67 -1.87 -3.74
N ARG A 155 23.00 -1.45 -2.67
CA ARG A 155 21.71 -2.00 -2.24
C ARG A 155 20.56 -1.17 -2.79
N GLN A 156 19.51 -1.84 -3.24
CA GLN A 156 18.29 -1.15 -3.67
C GLN A 156 17.62 -0.45 -2.48
N VAL A 157 17.13 0.77 -2.68
CA VAL A 157 16.44 1.50 -1.61
C VAL A 157 15.23 0.72 -1.11
N GLY A 158 14.47 0.09 -2.01
CA GLY A 158 13.28 -0.69 -1.64
C GLY A 158 13.58 -1.96 -0.83
N GLU A 159 14.83 -2.43 -0.80
CA GLU A 159 15.25 -3.67 -0.11
C GLU A 159 14.33 -4.87 -0.39
N ALA A 160 13.61 -5.35 0.63
CA ALA A 160 12.68 -6.46 0.51
C ALA A 160 11.36 -6.07 -0.18
N ASN A 161 11.06 -4.77 -0.23
CA ASN A 161 9.82 -4.17 -0.73
C ASN A 161 9.99 -3.52 -2.12
N VAL A 162 11.06 -3.84 -2.85
CA VAL A 162 11.32 -3.31 -4.20
C VAL A 162 10.08 -3.44 -5.09
N PHE A 163 9.75 -2.36 -5.80
CA PHE A 163 8.63 -2.30 -6.73
C PHE A 163 9.12 -1.97 -8.15
N PRO A 164 8.74 -2.75 -9.17
CA PRO A 164 7.98 -4.00 -9.06
C PRO A 164 8.84 -5.12 -8.47
N ARG A 165 8.19 -6.09 -7.82
CA ARG A 165 8.89 -7.18 -7.12
C ARG A 165 9.82 -7.97 -8.05
N ALA A 166 9.44 -8.09 -9.32
CA ALA A 166 10.21 -8.77 -10.36
C ALA A 166 11.60 -8.16 -10.61
N LEU A 167 11.87 -6.92 -10.18
CA LEU A 167 13.17 -6.24 -10.33
C LEU A 167 13.97 -6.18 -9.02
N ARG A 168 13.56 -6.93 -8.00
CA ARG A 168 14.33 -7.05 -6.75
C ARG A 168 15.65 -7.75 -7.04
N ARG A 169 16.76 -7.09 -6.71
CA ARG A 169 18.10 -7.67 -6.76
C ARG A 169 18.32 -8.57 -5.56
N ASN A 170 18.90 -9.74 -5.80
CA ASN A 170 19.40 -10.61 -4.75
C ASN A 170 20.79 -10.09 -4.33
N VAL A 171 20.87 -9.47 -3.16
CA VAL A 171 22.13 -8.95 -2.60
C VAL A 171 22.45 -9.75 -1.34
N GLU A 172 23.72 -10.10 -1.15
CA GLU A 172 24.17 -10.79 0.06
C GLU A 172 23.65 -10.10 1.31
N THR A 173 22.98 -10.88 2.16
CA THR A 173 22.24 -10.37 3.32
C THR A 173 22.36 -11.36 4.46
N ASP A 174 22.81 -10.85 5.61
CA ASP A 174 22.84 -11.57 6.89
C ASP A 174 21.41 -11.58 7.46
N TRP A 175 20.73 -12.70 7.30
CA TRP A 175 19.38 -12.94 7.80
C TRP A 175 19.45 -13.62 9.16
N GLN A 176 18.77 -13.06 10.16
CA GLN A 176 18.75 -13.63 11.50
C GLN A 176 17.34 -13.74 12.05
N THR A 177 17.11 -14.69 12.94
CA THR A 177 15.89 -14.71 13.76
C THR A 177 15.81 -13.42 14.58
N CYS A 178 14.65 -12.77 14.57
CA CYS A 178 14.49 -11.52 15.31
C CYS A 178 14.48 -11.78 16.83
N THR A 179 15.29 -11.01 17.56
CA THR A 179 15.43 -11.13 19.02
C THR A 179 14.69 -10.04 19.79
N TYR A 180 14.13 -9.05 19.10
CA TYR A 180 13.37 -7.97 19.74
C TYR A 180 12.01 -8.48 20.21
N ALA A 181 11.52 -7.92 21.32
CA ALA A 181 10.18 -8.20 21.82
C ALA A 181 9.10 -7.72 20.83
N GLY A 182 7.87 -8.18 21.04
CA GLY A 182 6.72 -7.88 20.18
C GLY A 182 6.40 -9.00 19.19
N THR A 183 5.54 -8.70 18.23
CA THR A 183 4.96 -9.67 17.28
C THR A 183 6.00 -10.35 16.36
N ARG A 184 7.18 -9.77 16.24
CA ARG A 184 8.30 -10.29 15.45
C ARG A 184 9.25 -11.19 16.25
N HIS A 185 9.10 -11.30 17.57
CA HIS A 185 10.04 -12.04 18.41
C HIS A 185 10.08 -13.51 18.02
N ARG A 186 11.26 -13.98 17.58
CA ARG A 186 11.48 -15.36 17.14
C ARG A 186 10.50 -15.84 16.06
N ASP A 187 10.01 -14.92 15.23
CA ASP A 187 9.23 -15.27 14.05
C ASP A 187 10.05 -16.16 13.09
N ASP A 188 9.38 -17.08 12.40
CA ASP A 188 9.99 -17.95 11.39
C ASP A 188 10.59 -17.12 10.23
N LYS A 189 10.03 -15.93 9.98
CA LYS A 189 10.55 -14.97 9.01
C LYS A 189 11.74 -14.23 9.61
N PRO A 190 12.90 -14.18 8.92
CA PRO A 190 14.08 -13.54 9.46
C PRO A 190 13.99 -12.01 9.39
N MET A 191 14.77 -11.34 10.24
CA MET A 191 15.09 -9.93 10.11
C MET A 191 16.36 -9.73 9.26
N ASN A 192 16.40 -8.64 8.50
CA ASN A 192 17.58 -8.24 7.72
C ASN A 192 18.61 -7.53 8.62
N LEU A 193 19.59 -8.27 9.15
CA LEU A 193 20.61 -7.72 10.04
C LEU A 193 21.59 -6.80 9.29
N THR A 194 21.88 -7.07 8.01
CA THR A 194 22.73 -6.20 7.19
C THR A 194 22.15 -4.79 7.10
N ALA A 195 20.86 -4.66 6.77
CA ALA A 195 20.17 -3.37 6.70
C ALA A 195 20.15 -2.66 8.06
N LEU A 196 19.94 -3.40 9.16
CA LEU A 196 20.02 -2.81 10.51
C LEU A 196 21.41 -2.24 10.81
N LYS A 197 22.48 -2.99 10.50
CA LYS A 197 23.87 -2.53 10.72
C LYS A 197 24.16 -1.26 9.92
N ALA A 198 23.78 -1.23 8.64
CA ALA A 198 23.94 -0.06 7.79
C ALA A 198 23.18 1.16 8.34
N MET A 199 21.89 0.99 8.66
CA MET A 199 21.07 2.05 9.24
C MET A 199 21.65 2.59 10.56
N ARG A 200 22.16 1.70 11.43
CA ARG A 200 22.79 2.09 12.70
C ARG A 200 24.04 2.94 12.52
N ALA A 201 24.82 2.69 11.48
CA ALA A 201 26.02 3.47 11.19
C ALA A 201 25.69 4.94 10.85
N HIS A 202 24.52 5.18 10.27
CA HIS A 202 24.10 6.50 9.80
C HIS A 202 23.04 7.17 10.71
N TRP A 203 22.63 6.51 11.78
CA TRP A 203 21.47 6.91 12.58
C TRP A 203 21.51 8.36 13.12
N PRO A 204 22.62 8.87 13.70
CA PRO A 204 22.68 10.25 14.17
C PRO A 204 22.43 11.29 13.06
N GLU A 205 23.07 11.10 11.91
CA GLU A 205 22.92 11.99 10.75
C GLU A 205 21.52 11.88 10.13
N MET A 206 20.95 10.66 10.09
CA MET A 206 19.56 10.44 9.67
C MET A 206 18.59 11.23 10.54
N MET A 207 18.68 11.14 11.87
CA MET A 207 17.73 11.83 12.76
C MET A 207 17.87 13.35 12.69
N ALA A 208 19.10 13.87 12.53
CA ALA A 208 19.32 15.30 12.30
C ALA A 208 18.71 15.77 10.97
N THR A 209 18.89 14.99 9.90
CA THR A 209 18.29 15.26 8.59
C THR A 209 16.77 15.20 8.65
N LEU A 210 16.22 14.21 9.34
CA LEU A 210 14.77 14.03 9.55
C LEU A 210 14.15 15.22 10.27
N ALA A 211 14.78 15.70 11.34
CA ALA A 211 14.35 16.89 12.07
C ALA A 211 14.34 18.13 11.16
N ALA A 212 15.40 18.34 10.37
CA ALA A 212 15.49 19.46 9.44
C ALA A 212 14.39 19.41 8.34
N ILE A 213 14.11 18.23 7.79
CA ILE A 213 13.02 18.04 6.81
C ILE A 213 11.67 18.33 7.45
N ARG A 214 11.45 17.82 8.67
CA ARG A 214 10.22 18.07 9.42
C ARG A 214 10.02 19.56 9.67
N ASP A 215 11.02 20.28 10.16
CA ASP A 215 10.92 21.71 10.42
C ASP A 215 10.58 22.50 9.14
N ARG A 216 11.18 22.10 8.01
CA ARG A 216 10.84 22.66 6.70
C ARG A 216 9.38 22.41 6.32
N TYR A 217 8.91 21.18 6.50
CA TYR A 217 7.51 20.81 6.26
C TYR A 217 6.53 21.58 7.15
N MET A 218 6.78 21.63 8.46
CA MET A 218 5.89 22.30 9.42
C MET A 218 5.78 23.79 9.13
N THR A 219 6.90 24.43 8.78
CA THR A 219 6.92 25.84 8.34
C THR A 219 6.09 26.03 7.08
N ARG A 220 6.28 25.15 6.08
CA ARG A 220 5.59 25.21 4.79
C ARG A 220 4.08 24.97 4.92
N ALA A 221 3.69 24.04 5.78
CA ALA A 221 2.29 23.67 6.04
C ALA A 221 1.62 24.58 7.08
N ALA A 222 2.36 25.51 7.68
CA ALA A 222 1.90 26.40 8.76
C ALA A 222 1.22 25.63 9.92
N LEU A 223 1.77 24.48 10.28
CA LEU A 223 1.19 23.59 11.29
C LEU A 223 1.74 23.87 12.68
N ALA A 224 0.88 23.73 13.69
CA ALA A 224 1.23 23.78 15.10
C ALA A 224 0.42 22.72 15.86
N GLY A 225 1.03 22.13 16.90
CA GLY A 225 0.37 21.15 17.77
C GLY A 225 0.42 19.70 17.25
N PRO A 226 -0.45 18.83 17.81
CA PRO A 226 -0.53 17.41 17.43
C PRO A 226 -0.85 17.21 15.95
N MET A 227 -0.27 16.17 15.34
CA MET A 227 -0.47 15.87 13.93
C MET A 227 -1.64 14.92 13.70
N THR A 228 -2.28 15.08 12.54
CA THR A 228 -3.30 14.16 12.02
C THR A 228 -2.70 13.14 11.07
N LEU A 229 -3.40 12.02 10.82
CA LEU A 229 -2.94 10.98 9.88
C LEU A 229 -2.63 11.54 8.49
N GLY A 230 -3.48 12.39 7.93
CA GLY A 230 -3.25 13.00 6.62
C GLY A 230 -2.00 13.89 6.61
N GLN A 231 -1.75 14.64 7.68
CA GLN A 231 -0.53 15.45 7.81
C GLN A 231 0.72 14.57 7.91
N ILE A 232 0.66 13.44 8.63
CA ILE A 232 1.78 12.50 8.73
C ILE A 232 2.03 11.81 7.39
N GLU A 233 1.00 11.40 6.65
CA GLU A 233 1.14 10.84 5.28
C GLU A 233 1.91 11.82 4.37
N ARG A 234 1.53 13.11 4.40
CA ARG A 234 2.21 14.14 3.62
C ARG A 234 3.63 14.41 4.11
N LEU A 235 3.86 14.42 5.43
CA LEU A 235 5.22 14.55 5.98
C LEU A 235 6.10 13.37 5.56
N CYS A 236 5.57 12.15 5.54
CA CYS A 236 6.27 11.00 4.98
C CYS A 236 6.66 11.26 3.52
N ILE A 237 5.75 11.75 2.68
CA ILE A 237 6.08 12.12 1.29
C ILE A 237 7.15 13.20 1.21
N ALA A 238 7.12 14.20 2.10
CA ALA A 238 8.14 15.25 2.16
C ALA A 238 9.55 14.71 2.46
N VAL A 239 9.65 13.65 3.26
CA VAL A 239 10.91 12.94 3.54
C VAL A 239 11.29 12.04 2.37
N LEU A 240 10.35 11.27 1.82
CA LEU A 240 10.59 10.34 0.70
C LEU A 240 10.93 11.07 -0.61
N SER A 241 10.50 12.33 -0.75
CA SER A 241 10.70 13.07 -2.00
C SER A 241 12.16 13.41 -2.28
N LEU A 242 12.98 13.66 -1.24
CA LEU A 242 14.40 13.99 -1.43
C LEU A 242 15.20 12.81 -2.03
N PRO A 243 15.23 11.60 -1.44
CA PRO A 243 15.82 10.42 -2.08
C PRO A 243 15.21 10.11 -3.44
N THR A 244 13.90 10.29 -3.63
CA THR A 244 13.26 10.04 -4.94
C THR A 244 13.74 11.04 -5.99
N TRP A 245 13.83 12.32 -5.66
CA TRP A 245 14.36 13.36 -6.54
C TRP A 245 15.80 13.06 -6.96
N HIS A 246 16.64 12.66 -5.99
CA HIS A 246 18.03 12.28 -6.26
C HIS A 246 18.17 10.96 -7.03
N SER A 247 17.20 10.05 -6.98
CA SER A 247 17.25 8.80 -7.75
C SER A 247 17.20 8.99 -9.27
N PHE A 248 16.75 10.15 -9.74
CA PHE A 248 16.79 10.49 -11.17
C PHE A 248 18.16 10.99 -11.64
N LYS A 249 19.13 11.14 -10.73
CA LYS A 249 20.51 11.52 -11.05
C LYS A 249 21.35 10.28 -11.34
N ASP A 250 22.44 10.43 -12.08
CA ASP A 250 23.31 9.30 -12.45
C ASP A 250 24.23 8.78 -11.33
N ALA A 251 24.17 9.39 -10.14
CA ALA A 251 24.96 8.98 -8.99
C ALA A 251 24.17 8.04 -8.06
N PRO A 252 24.83 7.07 -7.40
CA PRO A 252 24.22 6.30 -6.32
C PRO A 252 23.69 7.21 -5.21
N LEU A 253 22.61 6.78 -4.56
CA LEU A 253 22.06 7.51 -3.43
C LEU A 253 23.01 7.45 -2.22
N HIS A 254 23.06 8.55 -1.48
CA HIS A 254 23.77 8.57 -0.21
C HIS A 254 23.10 7.59 0.78
N PRO A 255 23.87 6.76 1.54
CA PRO A 255 23.31 5.77 2.46
C PRO A 255 22.33 6.33 3.51
N VAL A 256 22.53 7.58 3.97
CA VAL A 256 21.58 8.30 4.84
C VAL A 256 20.22 8.48 4.17
N LEU A 257 20.18 8.92 2.90
CA LEU A 257 18.93 9.15 2.17
C LEU A 257 18.21 7.82 1.87
N SER A 258 18.97 6.79 1.50
CA SER A 258 18.46 5.42 1.31
C SER A 258 17.84 4.86 2.60
N SER A 259 18.54 5.02 3.73
CA SER A 259 18.05 4.56 5.03
C SER A 259 16.83 5.36 5.53
N LEU A 260 16.82 6.68 5.32
CA LEU A 260 15.67 7.53 5.62
C LEU A 260 14.44 7.11 4.82
N PHE A 261 14.63 6.79 3.54
CA PHE A 261 13.54 6.30 2.71
C PHE A 261 12.94 5.02 3.29
N ARG A 262 13.77 4.01 3.58
CA ARG A 262 13.33 2.69 4.06
C ARG A 262 12.48 2.77 5.33
N VAL A 263 12.95 3.52 6.33
CA VAL A 263 12.24 3.65 7.61
C VAL A 263 10.96 4.46 7.43
N THR A 264 11.00 5.52 6.62
CA THR A 264 9.84 6.39 6.41
C THR A 264 8.75 5.72 5.57
N ASP A 265 9.09 4.93 4.55
CA ASP A 265 8.08 4.16 3.80
C ASP A 265 7.39 3.14 4.71
N GLY A 266 8.11 2.55 5.67
CA GLY A 266 7.51 1.70 6.71
C GLY A 266 6.41 2.42 7.51
N LEU A 267 6.66 3.64 7.96
CA LEU A 267 5.63 4.45 8.63
C LEU A 267 4.49 4.84 7.68
N ARG A 268 4.81 5.25 6.44
CA ARG A 268 3.78 5.57 5.45
C ARG A 268 2.86 4.37 5.19
N ILE A 269 3.39 3.14 5.13
CA ILE A 269 2.56 1.92 5.05
C ILE A 269 1.58 1.87 6.23
N VAL A 270 2.05 2.10 7.46
CA VAL A 270 1.21 2.08 8.67
C VAL A 270 0.11 3.13 8.60
N VAL A 271 0.46 4.39 8.33
CA VAL A 271 -0.50 5.51 8.24
C VAL A 271 -1.51 5.28 7.12
N HIS A 272 -1.05 4.79 5.96
CA HIS A 272 -1.92 4.43 4.85
C HIS A 272 -2.86 3.26 5.21
N GLN A 273 -2.38 2.23 5.92
CA GLN A 273 -3.23 1.14 6.39
C GLN A 273 -4.34 1.65 7.32
N MET A 274 -4.01 2.54 8.26
CA MET A 274 -5.00 3.14 9.17
C MET A 274 -6.12 3.88 8.42
N MET A 275 -5.80 4.54 7.30
CA MET A 275 -6.79 5.30 6.52
C MET A 275 -7.55 4.46 5.47
N PHE A 276 -6.97 3.34 5.01
CA PHE A 276 -7.49 2.61 3.84
C PHE A 276 -7.86 1.15 4.10
N VAL A 277 -7.50 0.53 5.23
CA VAL A 277 -7.69 -0.92 5.47
C VAL A 277 -8.52 -1.14 6.73
N GLY A 278 -9.80 -1.49 6.56
CA GLY A 278 -10.78 -1.68 7.64
C GLY A 278 -10.93 -3.11 8.18
N VAL A 279 -9.96 -4.02 7.98
CA VAL A 279 -10.13 -5.46 8.29
C VAL A 279 -9.97 -5.78 9.78
N ALA A 280 -8.94 -5.23 10.44
CA ALA A 280 -8.61 -5.55 11.83
C ALA A 280 -8.93 -4.39 12.80
N GLU A 281 -8.94 -3.16 12.30
CA GLU A 281 -9.40 -1.97 13.02
C GLU A 281 -10.23 -1.13 12.03
N PRO A 282 -11.23 -0.36 12.50
CA PRO A 282 -11.94 0.58 11.65
C PRO A 282 -10.97 1.56 10.99
N MET A 283 -11.23 1.93 9.74
CA MET A 283 -10.47 3.00 9.10
C MET A 283 -10.65 4.31 9.88
N LEU A 284 -9.56 5.05 10.00
CA LEU A 284 -9.56 6.38 10.60
C LEU A 284 -9.60 7.45 9.50
N PRO A 285 -10.35 8.54 9.70
CA PRO A 285 -10.37 9.62 8.75
C PRO A 285 -9.02 10.38 8.77
N PRO A 286 -8.67 11.09 7.68
CA PRO A 286 -7.38 11.77 7.56
C PRO A 286 -7.16 12.88 8.60
N ASP A 287 -8.23 13.41 9.19
CA ASP A 287 -8.21 14.43 10.26
C ASP A 287 -8.10 13.84 11.67
N ALA A 288 -8.02 12.51 11.82
CA ALA A 288 -7.78 11.88 13.11
C ALA A 288 -6.39 12.25 13.64
N VAL A 289 -6.35 12.86 14.82
CA VAL A 289 -5.11 13.14 15.56
C VAL A 289 -4.52 11.82 16.07
N ILE A 290 -3.21 11.66 15.91
CA ILE A 290 -2.50 10.44 16.33
C ILE A 290 -1.13 10.78 16.90
N SER A 291 -0.72 10.07 17.95
CA SER A 291 0.61 10.19 18.55
C SER A 291 1.61 9.18 18.00
N ALA A 292 2.90 9.43 18.22
CA ALA A 292 3.96 8.45 17.93
C ALA A 292 3.73 7.11 18.66
N ALA A 293 3.23 7.14 19.89
CA ALA A 293 2.96 5.93 20.67
C ALA A 293 1.85 5.10 20.04
N GLU A 294 0.74 5.74 19.66
CA GLU A 294 -0.39 5.04 19.03
C GLU A 294 -0.01 4.46 17.66
N LEU A 295 0.85 5.13 16.89
CA LEU A 295 1.39 4.60 15.63
C LEU A 295 2.24 3.35 15.84
N PHE A 296 3.12 3.36 16.85
CA PHE A 296 3.91 2.18 17.21
C PHE A 296 3.01 1.02 17.62
N ASP A 297 2.05 1.30 18.51
CA ASP A 297 1.16 0.28 19.02
C ASP A 297 0.25 -0.27 17.91
N TYR A 298 -0.23 0.58 16.99
CA TYR A 298 -0.95 0.13 15.81
C TYR A 298 -0.06 -0.78 14.96
N ALA A 299 1.19 -0.39 14.67
CA ALA A 299 2.09 -1.18 13.83
C ALA A 299 2.39 -2.58 14.41
N GLU A 300 2.58 -2.71 15.73
CA GLU A 300 2.64 -4.01 16.40
C GLU A 300 1.33 -4.78 16.18
N ARG A 301 0.21 -4.15 16.55
CA ARG A 301 -1.10 -4.78 16.54
C ARG A 301 -1.53 -5.22 15.14
N SER A 302 -1.20 -4.50 14.07
CA SER A 302 -1.57 -4.80 12.69
C SER A 302 -0.57 -5.67 11.93
N LEU A 303 0.46 -6.20 12.60
CA LEU A 303 1.57 -6.94 11.97
C LEU A 303 2.27 -6.13 10.87
N SER A 304 2.31 -4.80 11.00
CA SER A 304 3.00 -3.96 10.00
C SER A 304 4.52 -4.10 10.09
N PHE A 305 5.03 -4.75 11.14
CA PHE A 305 6.42 -5.20 11.20
C PHE A 305 6.70 -6.47 10.39
N HIS A 306 5.69 -7.08 9.76
CA HIS A 306 5.86 -8.29 8.95
C HIS A 306 5.67 -7.97 7.47
N SER A 307 6.46 -8.65 6.64
CA SER A 307 6.27 -8.73 5.19
C SER A 307 6.21 -10.19 4.75
N ASP A 308 6.05 -10.44 3.47
CA ASP A 308 6.10 -11.80 2.92
C ASP A 308 7.47 -12.45 3.05
N SER A 309 8.54 -11.65 3.12
CA SER A 309 9.93 -12.14 3.05
C SER A 309 10.76 -11.96 4.32
N GLY A 310 10.22 -11.27 5.34
CA GLY A 310 10.96 -10.98 6.56
C GLY A 310 10.17 -10.14 7.55
N VAL A 311 10.75 -9.94 8.73
CA VAL A 311 10.25 -9.00 9.76
C VAL A 311 11.14 -7.76 9.86
N CYS A 312 10.57 -6.68 10.41
CA CYS A 312 11.27 -5.42 10.64
C CYS A 312 12.44 -5.64 11.60
N ALA A 313 13.64 -5.26 11.16
CA ALA A 313 14.87 -5.38 11.93
C ALA A 313 15.09 -4.23 12.95
N GLY A 314 14.25 -3.19 12.95
CA GLY A 314 14.46 -2.00 13.79
C GLY A 314 14.23 -2.26 15.28
N PRO A 315 15.21 -2.08 16.18
CA PRO A 315 14.98 -2.10 17.63
C PRO A 315 13.89 -1.11 18.04
N GLU A 316 13.10 -1.46 19.05
CA GLU A 316 12.00 -0.60 19.54
C GLU A 316 12.44 0.83 19.85
N HIS A 317 13.58 1.02 20.53
CA HIS A 317 14.06 2.36 20.91
C HIS A 317 14.40 3.23 19.69
N PHE A 318 14.86 2.65 18.58
CA PHE A 318 15.09 3.41 17.33
C PHE A 318 13.79 3.73 16.62
N ILE A 319 12.84 2.79 16.58
CA ILE A 319 11.51 3.07 16.00
C ILE A 319 10.84 4.20 16.79
N ARG A 320 10.83 4.12 18.13
CA ARG A 320 10.24 5.15 18.98
C ARG A 320 10.94 6.50 18.84
N GLU A 321 12.26 6.53 18.72
CA GLU A 321 12.95 7.79 18.45
C GLU A 321 12.54 8.37 17.10
N PHE A 322 12.60 7.58 16.02
CA PHE A 322 12.17 8.03 14.68
C PHE A 322 10.76 8.62 14.70
N LEU A 323 9.81 7.91 15.32
CA LEU A 323 8.44 8.39 15.45
C LEU A 323 8.36 9.67 16.30
N SER A 324 9.10 9.76 17.40
CA SER A 324 9.09 10.95 18.24
C SER A 324 9.70 12.18 17.54
N VAL A 325 10.75 11.99 16.74
CA VAL A 325 11.37 13.07 15.97
C VAL A 325 10.40 13.52 14.88
N LEU A 326 9.86 12.58 14.10
CA LEU A 326 9.01 12.90 12.95
C LEU A 326 7.63 13.43 13.36
N VAL A 327 6.94 12.76 14.28
CA VAL A 327 5.55 13.04 14.64
C VAL A 327 5.49 14.09 15.74
N ASP A 328 6.15 13.82 16.88
CA ASP A 328 6.06 14.69 18.06
C ASP A 328 6.99 15.91 17.97
N GLY A 329 7.94 15.94 17.03
CA GLY A 329 8.92 17.01 16.89
C GLY A 329 9.97 17.01 18.01
N ALA A 330 10.24 15.86 18.62
CA ALA A 330 11.28 15.73 19.62
C ALA A 330 12.67 15.94 19.00
N ALA A 331 13.60 16.46 19.81
CA ALA A 331 15.00 16.49 19.42
C ALA A 331 15.57 15.06 19.33
N PRO A 332 16.47 14.77 18.37
CA PRO A 332 17.19 13.50 18.32
C PRO A 332 17.90 13.20 19.65
N ARG A 333 17.70 12.00 20.17
CA ARG A 333 18.24 11.51 21.45
C ARG A 333 19.55 10.74 21.23
N PHE A 334 19.58 9.84 20.25
CA PHE A 334 20.75 9.03 19.94
C PHE A 334 21.64 9.79 18.96
N GLY A 335 22.62 10.49 19.53
CA GLY A 335 23.58 11.28 18.77
C GLY A 335 23.16 12.74 18.62
N ALA A 336 22.87 13.41 19.74
CA ALA A 336 22.60 14.85 19.83
C ALA A 336 23.70 15.77 19.21
N ASN A 337 24.81 15.20 18.74
CA ASN A 337 25.88 15.86 17.98
C ASN A 337 25.91 15.45 16.49
N GLY A 338 24.86 14.81 15.97
CA GLY A 338 24.75 14.39 14.58
C GLY A 338 24.73 15.62 13.68
N THR A 339 25.90 16.01 13.18
CA THR A 339 25.99 17.04 12.14
C THR A 339 25.54 16.43 10.83
N ILE A 340 24.68 17.14 10.10
CA ILE A 340 24.39 16.78 8.71
C ILE A 340 25.70 16.90 7.94
N GLY A 341 26.18 15.79 7.38
CA GLY A 341 27.42 15.73 6.60
C GLY A 341 27.32 16.56 5.34
N ALA A 342 28.47 16.94 4.76
CA ALA A 342 28.51 17.86 3.63
C ALA A 342 27.69 17.37 2.43
N ASP A 343 27.73 16.07 2.12
CA ASP A 343 27.02 15.49 0.98
C ASP A 343 25.50 15.48 1.20
N VAL A 344 25.04 15.16 2.41
CA VAL A 344 23.61 15.23 2.76
C VAL A 344 23.14 16.67 2.83
N ALA A 345 23.96 17.59 3.36
CA ALA A 345 23.67 19.01 3.37
C ALA A 345 23.55 19.57 1.94
N ALA A 346 24.40 19.13 1.02
CA ALA A 346 24.31 19.48 -0.40
C ALA A 346 23.00 18.99 -1.02
N ALA A 347 22.58 17.74 -0.75
CA ALA A 347 21.28 17.23 -1.18
C ALA A 347 20.11 18.05 -0.61
N MET A 348 20.20 18.42 0.68
CA MET A 348 19.17 19.21 1.37
C MET A 348 18.96 20.61 0.76
N THR A 349 19.91 21.13 -0.03
CA THR A 349 19.69 22.38 -0.79
C THR A 349 18.58 22.26 -1.83
N GLU A 350 18.27 21.04 -2.28
CA GLU A 350 17.19 20.75 -3.23
C GLU A 350 15.91 20.27 -2.55
N LEU A 351 15.85 20.24 -1.21
CA LEU A 351 14.69 19.73 -0.47
C LEU A 351 13.38 20.38 -0.90
N ASP A 352 13.44 21.68 -1.17
CA ASP A 352 12.29 22.49 -1.55
C ASP A 352 11.65 22.08 -2.87
N VAL A 353 12.49 21.86 -3.90
CA VAL A 353 12.04 21.39 -5.22
C VAL A 353 11.66 19.90 -5.16
N ALA A 354 12.36 19.11 -4.36
CA ALA A 354 12.00 17.73 -4.12
C ALA A 354 10.60 17.63 -3.48
N MET A 355 10.29 18.46 -2.46
CA MET A 355 8.95 18.52 -1.88
C MET A 355 7.88 18.97 -2.89
N ASP A 356 8.19 19.94 -3.75
CA ASP A 356 7.29 20.36 -4.83
C ASP A 356 6.94 19.19 -5.76
N TYR A 357 7.95 18.42 -6.17
CA TYR A 357 7.77 17.18 -6.91
C TYR A 357 6.94 16.16 -6.12
N GLY A 358 7.33 15.85 -4.89
CA GLY A 358 6.71 14.84 -4.03
C GLY A 358 5.22 15.09 -3.82
N PHE A 359 4.84 16.33 -3.48
CA PHE A 359 3.43 16.69 -3.29
C PHE A 359 2.64 16.70 -4.60
N THR A 360 3.23 17.18 -5.70
CA THR A 360 2.55 17.13 -7.01
C THR A 360 2.29 15.68 -7.43
N ALA A 361 3.26 14.79 -7.25
CA ALA A 361 3.13 13.37 -7.56
C ALA A 361 2.16 12.65 -6.62
N LEU A 362 2.12 13.00 -5.33
CA LEU A 362 1.11 12.48 -4.40
C LEU A 362 -0.30 12.90 -4.80
N ALA A 363 -0.48 14.16 -5.20
CA ALA A 363 -1.77 14.65 -5.69
C ALA A 363 -2.20 13.91 -6.98
N ALA A 364 -1.27 13.70 -7.92
CA ALA A 364 -1.54 12.96 -9.14
C ALA A 364 -1.94 11.50 -8.84
N HIS A 365 -1.24 10.86 -7.92
CA HIS A 365 -1.57 9.52 -7.43
C HIS A 365 -2.97 9.46 -6.80
N ALA A 366 -3.29 10.39 -5.89
CA ALA A 366 -4.60 10.44 -5.23
C ALA A 366 -5.74 10.68 -6.24
N ALA A 367 -5.56 11.60 -7.18
CA ALA A 367 -6.52 11.86 -8.25
C ALA A 367 -6.75 10.62 -9.13
N CYS A 368 -5.68 9.92 -9.52
CA CYS A 368 -5.75 8.69 -10.31
C CYS A 368 -6.45 7.56 -9.53
N PHE A 369 -6.04 7.31 -8.30
CA PHE A 369 -6.56 6.18 -7.50
C PHE A 369 -7.98 6.40 -6.98
N ALA A 370 -8.48 7.64 -6.97
CA ALA A 370 -9.88 7.93 -6.68
C ALA A 370 -10.86 7.33 -7.71
N VAL A 371 -10.41 6.87 -8.88
CA VAL A 371 -11.24 6.12 -9.84
C VAL A 371 -11.69 4.75 -9.29
N TRP A 372 -10.89 4.12 -8.41
CA TRP A 372 -11.21 2.79 -7.87
C TRP A 372 -12.51 2.75 -7.03
N PRO A 373 -12.75 3.64 -6.04
CA PRO A 373 -14.04 3.67 -5.34
C PRO A 373 -15.22 4.00 -6.26
N GLU A 374 -15.02 4.81 -7.31
CA GLU A 374 -16.06 5.09 -8.32
C GLU A 374 -16.42 3.84 -9.12
N MET A 375 -15.40 3.09 -9.56
CA MET A 375 -15.60 1.83 -10.27
C MET A 375 -16.26 0.77 -9.39
N ALA A 376 -15.90 0.71 -8.11
CA ALA A 376 -16.51 -0.20 -7.15
C ALA A 376 -17.99 0.12 -6.88
N GLU A 377 -18.37 1.40 -6.84
CA GLU A 377 -19.77 1.82 -6.76
C GLU A 377 -20.54 1.39 -8.00
N ALA A 378 -19.98 1.65 -9.19
CA ALA A 378 -20.58 1.23 -10.45
C ALA A 378 -20.78 -0.29 -10.49
N TRP A 379 -19.79 -1.07 -10.06
CA TRP A 379 -19.92 -2.52 -9.93
C TRP A 379 -21.04 -2.93 -8.97
N ALA A 380 -21.14 -2.33 -7.79
CA ALA A 380 -22.20 -2.64 -6.83
C ALA A 380 -23.60 -2.40 -7.42
N GLU A 381 -23.78 -1.30 -8.15
CA GLU A 381 -25.04 -1.01 -8.85
C GLU A 381 -25.33 -2.00 -9.99
N ILE A 382 -24.33 -2.34 -10.80
CA ILE A 382 -24.45 -3.31 -11.91
C ILE A 382 -24.85 -4.69 -11.37
N VAL A 383 -24.23 -5.14 -10.27
CA VAL A 383 -24.55 -6.41 -9.61
C VAL A 383 -26.00 -6.42 -9.15
N ALA A 384 -26.43 -5.37 -8.44
CA ALA A 384 -27.80 -5.25 -7.95
C ALA A 384 -28.84 -5.25 -9.09
N LEU A 385 -28.53 -4.65 -10.24
CA LEU A 385 -29.37 -4.73 -11.43
C LEU A 385 -29.44 -6.17 -11.97
N ALA A 386 -28.28 -6.80 -12.18
CA ALA A 386 -28.18 -8.13 -12.78
C ALA A 386 -28.81 -9.25 -11.92
N GLU A 387 -28.81 -9.09 -10.60
CA GLU A 387 -29.50 -10.00 -9.67
C GLU A 387 -31.03 -9.97 -9.84
N GLY A 388 -31.58 -8.79 -10.18
CA GLY A 388 -33.01 -8.60 -10.42
C GLY A 388 -33.52 -9.11 -11.77
N TRP A 389 -32.62 -9.51 -12.67
CA TRP A 389 -33.02 -9.94 -14.02
C TRP A 389 -33.62 -11.36 -14.02
N PRO A 390 -34.65 -11.63 -14.85
CA PRO A 390 -35.20 -12.97 -15.04
C PRO A 390 -34.15 -13.99 -15.49
N SER A 391 -34.27 -15.24 -15.04
CA SER A 391 -33.51 -16.38 -15.56
C SER A 391 -34.03 -16.87 -16.91
N GLY A 392 -33.15 -17.47 -17.73
CA GLY A 392 -33.54 -18.09 -19.00
C GLY A 392 -33.85 -17.07 -20.09
N LEU A 393 -33.14 -15.94 -20.06
CA LEU A 393 -33.14 -14.95 -21.14
C LEU A 393 -32.20 -15.42 -22.27
N SER A 394 -31.63 -14.51 -23.05
CA SER A 394 -30.60 -14.89 -24.03
C SER A 394 -29.31 -15.33 -23.33
N SER A 395 -28.52 -16.15 -24.04
CA SER A 395 -27.20 -16.60 -23.57
C SER A 395 -26.26 -15.44 -23.19
N GLY A 396 -26.34 -14.32 -23.91
CA GLY A 396 -25.58 -13.10 -23.60
C GLY A 396 -26.01 -12.44 -22.28
N VAL A 397 -27.31 -12.39 -21.98
CA VAL A 397 -27.81 -11.85 -20.71
C VAL A 397 -27.38 -12.74 -19.55
N ASP A 398 -27.51 -14.06 -19.68
CA ASP A 398 -27.08 -14.99 -18.62
C ASP A 398 -25.56 -14.96 -18.40
N ALA A 399 -24.76 -14.81 -19.46
CA ALA A 399 -23.32 -14.61 -19.36
C ALA A 399 -22.97 -13.32 -18.61
N PHE A 400 -23.64 -12.21 -18.92
CA PHE A 400 -23.46 -10.94 -18.20
C PHE A 400 -23.79 -11.09 -16.72
N ARG A 401 -24.90 -11.76 -16.37
CA ARG A 401 -25.29 -12.00 -14.98
C ARG A 401 -24.24 -12.80 -14.22
N LEU A 402 -23.67 -13.82 -14.84
CA LEU A 402 -22.63 -14.65 -14.21
C LEU A 402 -21.36 -13.85 -13.94
N GLU A 403 -20.91 -13.06 -14.92
CA GLU A 403 -19.74 -12.17 -14.76
C GLU A 403 -19.99 -11.10 -13.70
N ALA A 404 -21.15 -10.44 -13.72
CA ALA A 404 -21.54 -9.48 -12.68
C ALA A 404 -21.53 -10.14 -11.30
N ALA A 405 -22.12 -11.32 -11.14
CA ALA A 405 -22.12 -12.04 -9.87
C ALA A 405 -20.69 -12.39 -9.38
N GLU A 406 -19.77 -12.77 -10.28
CA GLU A 406 -18.36 -12.98 -9.94
C GLU A 406 -17.65 -11.69 -9.55
N ALA A 407 -17.89 -10.59 -10.27
CA ALA A 407 -17.37 -9.27 -9.93
C ALA A 407 -17.88 -8.82 -8.55
N GLY A 408 -19.16 -9.05 -8.25
CA GLY A 408 -19.77 -8.81 -6.93
C GLY A 408 -19.11 -9.62 -5.82
N ARG A 409 -18.88 -10.92 -6.03
CA ARG A 409 -18.14 -11.76 -5.07
C ARG A 409 -16.73 -11.23 -4.81
N ARG A 410 -16.00 -10.84 -5.84
CA ARG A 410 -14.64 -10.27 -5.69
C ARG A 410 -14.66 -8.93 -4.99
N LEU A 411 -15.60 -8.06 -5.36
CA LEU A 411 -15.79 -6.77 -4.72
C LEU A 411 -15.99 -6.93 -3.20
N ILE A 412 -16.81 -7.91 -2.78
CA ILE A 412 -17.11 -8.16 -1.36
C ILE A 412 -15.95 -8.88 -0.64
N HIS A 413 -15.38 -9.93 -1.24
CA HIS A 413 -14.48 -10.86 -0.54
C HIS A 413 -12.99 -10.67 -0.84
N ALA A 414 -12.64 -10.04 -1.96
CA ALA A 414 -11.25 -9.88 -2.42
C ALA A 414 -10.80 -8.41 -2.45
N SER A 415 -11.69 -7.46 -2.18
CA SER A 415 -11.41 -6.03 -2.22
C SER A 415 -11.75 -5.32 -0.90
N TYR A 416 -11.06 -4.22 -0.64
CA TYR A 416 -11.40 -3.29 0.45
C TYR A 416 -12.43 -2.24 0.01
N LEU A 417 -13.22 -2.52 -1.04
CA LEU A 417 -14.21 -1.61 -1.63
C LEU A 417 -15.62 -2.19 -1.60
N GLY A 418 -15.81 -3.38 -1.02
CA GLY A 418 -17.13 -4.04 -0.96
C GLY A 418 -18.18 -3.28 -0.16
N GLN A 419 -17.76 -2.60 0.90
CA GLN A 419 -18.65 -1.86 1.79
C GLN A 419 -18.79 -0.39 1.34
N ALA A 420 -20.01 0.15 1.39
CA ALA A 420 -20.31 1.51 0.90
C ALA A 420 -19.65 2.61 1.74
N ASP A 421 -19.64 2.44 3.06
CA ASP A 421 -18.93 3.30 4.00
C ASP A 421 -17.42 3.29 3.75
N TRP A 422 -16.86 2.13 3.34
CA TRP A 422 -15.45 2.05 3.00
C TRP A 422 -15.10 2.80 1.71
N ARG A 423 -15.96 2.71 0.69
CA ARG A 423 -15.80 3.50 -0.54
C ARG A 423 -15.86 4.99 -0.23
N GLU A 424 -16.82 5.42 0.59
CA GLU A 424 -16.99 6.82 0.95
C GLU A 424 -15.79 7.37 1.75
N MET A 425 -15.30 6.60 2.74
CA MET A 425 -14.09 6.97 3.46
C MET A 425 -12.91 7.17 2.52
N ARG A 426 -12.72 6.27 1.53
CA ARG A 426 -11.64 6.39 0.55
C ARG A 426 -11.79 7.59 -0.38
N ARG A 427 -13.00 7.93 -0.82
CA ARG A 427 -13.26 9.17 -1.59
C ARG A 427 -12.83 10.39 -0.79
N ARG A 428 -13.26 10.47 0.47
CA ARG A 428 -12.90 11.55 1.39
C ARG A 428 -11.38 11.63 1.60
N THR A 429 -10.73 10.50 1.84
CA THR A 429 -9.28 10.45 2.07
C THR A 429 -8.50 10.87 0.81
N TYR A 430 -8.83 10.36 -0.37
CA TYR A 430 -8.15 10.78 -1.60
C TYR A 430 -8.37 12.26 -1.92
N ALA A 431 -9.60 12.77 -1.72
CA ALA A 431 -9.88 14.19 -1.92
C ALA A 431 -9.08 15.09 -0.96
N GLU A 432 -8.94 14.69 0.31
CA GLU A 432 -8.12 15.40 1.30
C GLU A 432 -6.65 15.38 0.93
N ILE A 433 -6.10 14.20 0.57
CA ILE A 433 -4.71 14.05 0.15
C ILE A 433 -4.43 14.91 -1.10
N GLU A 434 -5.29 14.82 -2.13
CA GLU A 434 -5.17 15.60 -3.38
C GLU A 434 -5.14 17.10 -3.06
N GLY A 435 -6.17 17.61 -2.37
CA GLY A 435 -6.31 19.03 -2.08
C GLY A 435 -5.17 19.58 -1.22
N ALA A 436 -4.80 18.87 -0.15
CA ALA A 436 -3.72 19.30 0.73
C ALA A 436 -2.35 19.23 0.04
N ALA A 437 -2.09 18.21 -0.77
CA ALA A 437 -0.82 18.10 -1.50
C ALA A 437 -0.70 19.18 -2.59
N VAL A 438 -1.78 19.51 -3.31
CA VAL A 438 -1.80 20.64 -4.25
C VAL A 438 -1.50 21.96 -3.52
N ALA A 439 -2.13 22.20 -2.37
CA ALA A 439 -1.89 23.41 -1.58
C ALA A 439 -0.46 23.52 -1.04
N LEU A 440 0.16 22.38 -0.72
CA LEU A 440 1.55 22.34 -0.30
C LEU A 440 2.52 22.48 -1.45
N SER A 441 2.19 22.03 -2.67
CA SER A 441 2.98 22.32 -3.86
C SER A 441 2.98 23.85 -4.07
N ARG A 442 4.15 24.49 -4.12
CA ARG A 442 4.25 25.94 -4.39
C ARG A 442 3.97 26.28 -5.86
N GLN A 443 3.59 25.26 -6.63
CA GLN A 443 3.19 25.40 -8.03
C GLN A 443 1.79 26.01 -8.10
N PRO A 444 1.51 26.90 -9.06
CA PRO A 444 0.15 27.43 -9.25
C PRO A 444 -0.85 26.29 -9.43
N ALA A 445 -2.14 26.44 -9.12
CA ALA A 445 -3.12 25.36 -9.36
C ALA A 445 -3.17 24.96 -10.86
N PRO A 446 -3.38 23.67 -11.21
CA PRO A 446 -3.47 23.26 -12.61
C PRO A 446 -4.65 23.95 -13.28
N ARG A 447 -4.39 24.54 -14.44
CA ARG A 447 -5.48 24.84 -15.36
C ARG A 447 -5.95 23.51 -15.90
N LEU A 448 -7.11 23.07 -15.44
CA LEU A 448 -7.77 21.91 -16.02
C LEU A 448 -8.07 22.27 -17.47
N ALA A 449 -7.47 21.53 -18.39
CA ALA A 449 -7.98 21.53 -19.76
C ALA A 449 -9.44 21.09 -19.68
N VAL A 450 -10.30 21.69 -20.51
CA VAL A 450 -11.51 20.97 -20.92
C VAL A 450 -10.96 19.80 -21.72
N ALA A 451 -10.76 18.65 -21.07
CA ALA A 451 -10.34 17.45 -21.77
C ALA A 451 -11.36 17.21 -22.87
N ASP A 452 -10.90 16.96 -24.10
CA ASP A 452 -11.73 16.30 -25.10
C ASP A 452 -12.01 14.91 -24.57
N ARG A 453 -13.10 14.82 -23.80
CA ARG A 453 -13.52 13.56 -23.20
C ARG A 453 -14.13 12.75 -24.33
N VAL A 454 -13.40 11.77 -24.80
CA VAL A 454 -14.01 10.66 -25.53
C VAL A 454 -14.73 9.81 -24.49
N VAL A 455 -15.95 10.22 -24.11
CA VAL A 455 -16.87 9.36 -23.38
C VAL A 455 -17.74 8.69 -24.44
N PRO A 456 -18.05 7.38 -24.33
CA PRO A 456 -19.02 6.79 -25.23
C PRO A 456 -20.29 7.64 -25.25
N THR A 457 -20.81 7.89 -26.44
CA THR A 457 -22.02 8.68 -26.58
C THR A 457 -23.20 7.93 -25.97
N THR A 458 -24.28 8.65 -25.70
CA THR A 458 -25.55 8.01 -25.29
C THR A 458 -25.97 6.96 -26.32
N ASP A 459 -25.73 7.20 -27.60
CA ASP A 459 -26.06 6.26 -28.68
C ASP A 459 -25.18 5.01 -28.68
N ASP A 460 -23.87 5.15 -28.40
CA ASP A 460 -22.96 4.00 -28.29
C ASP A 460 -23.37 3.08 -27.15
N LEU A 461 -23.67 3.64 -25.97
CA LEU A 461 -24.17 2.87 -24.83
C LEU A 461 -25.53 2.24 -25.13
N THR A 462 -26.43 2.96 -25.80
CA THR A 462 -27.75 2.42 -26.17
C THR A 462 -27.60 1.22 -27.10
N ARG A 463 -26.68 1.29 -28.07
CA ARG A 463 -26.41 0.19 -29.01
C ARG A 463 -25.76 -1.00 -28.32
N ALA A 464 -24.73 -0.78 -27.50
CA ALA A 464 -23.99 -1.84 -26.84
C ALA A 464 -24.83 -2.59 -25.78
N LEU A 465 -25.78 -1.91 -25.15
CA LEU A 465 -26.65 -2.48 -24.12
C LEU A 465 -28.01 -2.94 -24.69
N ALA A 466 -28.21 -2.87 -26.01
CA ALA A 466 -29.45 -3.27 -26.65
C ALA A 466 -29.75 -4.74 -26.35
N GLY A 467 -30.95 -5.01 -25.81
CA GLY A 467 -31.38 -6.37 -25.45
C GLY A 467 -31.04 -6.80 -24.02
N LEU A 468 -30.27 -6.01 -23.25
CA LEU A 468 -30.13 -6.23 -21.81
C LEU A 468 -31.36 -5.69 -21.06
N PRO A 469 -31.85 -6.39 -20.03
CA PRO A 469 -32.84 -5.82 -19.11
C PRO A 469 -32.27 -4.58 -18.42
N ASP A 470 -33.14 -3.61 -18.11
CA ASP A 470 -32.74 -2.35 -17.46
C ASP A 470 -31.65 -1.55 -18.19
N ALA A 471 -31.52 -1.68 -19.52
CA ALA A 471 -30.47 -1.03 -20.30
C ALA A 471 -30.34 0.49 -20.02
N ALA A 472 -31.45 1.21 -19.84
CA ALA A 472 -31.44 2.64 -19.49
C ALA A 472 -30.81 2.93 -18.11
N ARG A 473 -31.03 2.06 -17.11
CA ARG A 473 -30.42 2.20 -15.78
C ARG A 473 -28.94 1.86 -15.85
N LEU A 474 -28.57 0.79 -16.55
CA LEU A 474 -27.18 0.40 -16.77
C LEU A 474 -26.40 1.50 -17.50
N GLN A 475 -26.98 2.07 -18.56
CA GLN A 475 -26.44 3.24 -19.25
C GLN A 475 -26.19 4.41 -18.29
N ALA A 476 -27.16 4.72 -17.40
CA ALA A 476 -27.00 5.79 -16.43
C ALA A 476 -25.85 5.52 -15.43
N VAL A 477 -25.65 4.26 -14.99
CA VAL A 477 -24.52 3.87 -14.14
C VAL A 477 -23.20 4.10 -14.88
N LEU A 478 -23.08 3.61 -16.12
CA LEU A 478 -21.85 3.74 -16.92
C LEU A 478 -21.53 5.20 -17.27
N ALA A 479 -22.54 6.00 -17.60
CA ALA A 479 -22.36 7.42 -17.90
C ALA A 479 -21.87 8.19 -16.66
N ARG A 480 -22.42 7.92 -15.47
CA ARG A 480 -21.93 8.52 -14.22
C ARG A 480 -20.50 8.11 -13.91
N PHE A 481 -20.19 6.82 -14.02
CA PHE A 481 -18.83 6.32 -13.82
C PHE A 481 -17.84 6.98 -14.77
N ALA A 482 -18.13 7.01 -16.07
CA ALA A 482 -17.24 7.57 -17.06
C ALA A 482 -17.04 9.09 -16.87
N ALA A 483 -18.09 9.82 -16.50
CA ALA A 483 -17.97 11.25 -16.17
C ALA A 483 -17.08 11.49 -14.94
N SER A 484 -17.24 10.68 -13.89
CA SER A 484 -16.45 10.76 -12.66
C SER A 484 -14.98 10.37 -12.92
N ALA A 485 -14.74 9.21 -13.53
CA ALA A 485 -13.40 8.73 -13.88
C ALA A 485 -12.66 9.71 -14.81
N GLY A 486 -13.33 10.24 -15.82
CA GLY A 486 -12.75 11.27 -16.70
C GLY A 486 -12.37 12.55 -15.97
N ALA A 487 -13.16 12.98 -14.98
CA ALA A 487 -12.80 14.14 -14.15
C ALA A 487 -11.56 13.86 -13.30
N HIS A 488 -11.45 12.68 -12.70
CA HIS A 488 -10.28 12.25 -11.91
C HIS A 488 -9.01 12.15 -12.76
N LEU A 489 -9.07 11.44 -13.89
CA LEU A 489 -7.95 11.30 -14.81
C LEU A 489 -7.50 12.65 -15.39
N SER A 490 -8.42 13.56 -15.69
CA SER A 490 -8.06 14.89 -16.21
C SER A 490 -7.23 15.69 -15.19
N ARG A 491 -7.59 15.60 -13.90
CA ARG A 491 -6.80 16.25 -12.83
C ARG A 491 -5.44 15.57 -12.66
N ALA A 492 -5.41 14.24 -12.67
CA ALA A 492 -4.17 13.47 -12.59
C ALA A 492 -3.20 13.79 -13.74
N ALA A 493 -3.70 13.84 -14.98
CA ALA A 493 -2.91 14.20 -16.16
C ALA A 493 -2.38 15.63 -16.10
N ALA A 494 -3.18 16.59 -15.63
CA ALA A 494 -2.74 17.98 -15.48
C ALA A 494 -1.64 18.14 -14.40
N LEU A 495 -1.69 17.34 -13.34
CA LEU A 495 -0.64 17.29 -12.31
C LEU A 495 0.62 16.60 -12.85
N GLN A 496 0.46 15.49 -13.58
CA GLN A 496 1.54 14.77 -14.23
C GLN A 496 2.28 15.63 -15.27
N ALA A 497 1.58 16.46 -16.04
CA ALA A 497 2.21 17.37 -17.01
C ALA A 497 3.25 18.29 -16.34
N ARG A 498 2.98 18.77 -15.11
CA ARG A 498 3.94 19.59 -14.35
C ARG A 498 5.17 18.82 -13.94
N ILE A 499 4.98 17.55 -13.56
CA ILE A 499 6.09 16.68 -13.20
C ILE A 499 6.96 16.44 -14.44
N SER A 500 6.33 16.20 -15.59
CA SER A 500 7.01 16.12 -16.88
C SER A 500 7.80 17.40 -17.18
N ASP A 501 7.23 18.59 -16.94
CA ASP A 501 7.95 19.86 -17.10
C ASP A 501 9.16 19.97 -16.16
N MET A 502 9.02 19.59 -14.88
CA MET A 502 10.13 19.60 -13.90
C MET A 502 11.31 18.74 -14.35
N PHE A 503 11.03 17.61 -15.00
CA PHE A 503 12.05 16.68 -15.50
C PHE A 503 12.33 16.82 -17.00
N GLN A 504 11.76 17.83 -17.67
CA GLN A 504 11.89 18.04 -19.12
C GLN A 504 11.55 16.79 -19.95
N ARG A 505 10.56 16.01 -19.50
CA ARG A 505 10.13 14.80 -20.21
C ARG A 505 9.34 15.19 -21.46
N PRO A 506 9.49 14.45 -22.57
CA PRO A 506 8.73 14.73 -23.78
C PRO A 506 7.22 14.54 -23.51
N PRO A 507 6.35 15.31 -24.20
CA PRO A 507 4.93 15.05 -24.15
C PRO A 507 4.63 13.63 -24.66
N ALA A 508 3.58 13.01 -24.10
CA ALA A 508 3.09 11.72 -24.55
C ALA A 508 1.65 11.85 -25.06
N ALA A 509 1.18 10.80 -25.72
CA ALA A 509 -0.24 10.62 -25.95
C ALA A 509 -1.01 10.65 -24.61
N GLY A 510 -2.30 10.90 -24.67
CA GLY A 510 -3.13 10.99 -23.48
C GLY A 510 -3.08 9.75 -22.59
N PHE A 511 -3.14 9.95 -21.27
CA PHE A 511 -3.28 8.86 -20.30
C PHE A 511 -4.73 8.39 -20.28
N THR A 512 -4.94 7.08 -20.45
CA THR A 512 -6.26 6.48 -20.59
C THR A 512 -6.69 5.74 -19.32
N LEU A 513 -7.99 5.43 -19.23
CA LEU A 513 -8.48 4.53 -18.19
C LEU A 513 -7.77 3.17 -18.28
N ALA A 514 -7.56 2.60 -19.47
CA ALA A 514 -6.86 1.33 -19.64
C ALA A 514 -5.42 1.35 -19.08
N ASP A 515 -4.71 2.47 -19.17
CA ASP A 515 -3.34 2.61 -18.65
C ASP A 515 -3.29 2.49 -17.12
N MET A 516 -4.38 2.75 -16.40
CA MET A 516 -4.44 2.52 -14.95
C MET A 516 -4.16 1.06 -14.56
N THR A 517 -4.46 0.11 -15.46
CA THR A 517 -4.22 -1.32 -15.22
C THR A 517 -2.73 -1.66 -15.18
N LEU A 518 -1.86 -0.81 -15.75
CA LEU A 518 -0.41 -1.02 -15.74
C LEU A 518 0.13 -1.14 -14.31
N HIS A 519 -0.42 -0.35 -13.37
CA HIS A 519 -0.07 -0.46 -11.96
C HIS A 519 -0.40 -1.86 -11.40
N ALA A 520 -1.63 -2.32 -11.61
CA ALA A 520 -2.08 -3.62 -11.11
C ALA A 520 -1.25 -4.77 -11.71
N ARG A 521 -0.87 -4.67 -12.98
CA ARG A 521 0.01 -5.65 -13.65
C ARG A 521 1.43 -5.65 -13.09
N LEU A 522 1.97 -4.48 -12.70
CA LEU A 522 3.29 -4.38 -12.05
C LEU A 522 3.32 -4.93 -10.62
N VAL A 523 2.18 -4.92 -9.91
CA VAL A 523 2.08 -5.53 -8.57
C VAL A 523 2.25 -7.05 -8.65
N ASP A 524 1.95 -7.66 -9.80
CA ASP A 524 1.98 -9.12 -10.02
C ASP A 524 1.11 -9.86 -8.99
N ASP A 525 -0.09 -9.31 -8.71
CA ASP A 525 -1.07 -9.97 -7.85
C ASP A 525 -1.76 -11.10 -8.66
N PRO A 526 -1.56 -12.38 -8.32
CA PRO A 526 -2.19 -13.50 -9.03
C PRO A 526 -3.72 -13.49 -8.87
N HIS A 527 -4.25 -12.67 -7.95
CA HIS A 527 -5.67 -12.55 -7.66
C HIS A 527 -6.09 -11.08 -7.73
N PRO A 528 -6.35 -10.53 -8.93
CA PRO A 528 -6.81 -9.15 -9.06
C PRO A 528 -8.05 -8.93 -8.18
N ARG A 529 -7.92 -7.98 -7.24
CA ARG A 529 -8.87 -7.72 -6.16
C ARG A 529 -10.24 -7.26 -6.64
N LEU A 530 -10.29 -6.52 -7.74
CA LEU A 530 -11.50 -6.08 -8.42
C LEU A 530 -11.26 -6.15 -9.93
N GLN A 531 -12.21 -6.72 -10.67
CA GLN A 531 -12.12 -6.75 -12.13
C GLN A 531 -12.25 -5.33 -12.70
N PHE A 532 -11.44 -5.04 -13.71
CA PHE A 532 -11.46 -3.74 -14.36
C PHE A 532 -12.70 -3.59 -15.23
N LEU A 533 -13.63 -2.70 -14.83
CA LEU A 533 -14.95 -2.58 -15.45
C LEU A 533 -14.89 -2.41 -16.99
N PRO A 534 -14.04 -1.55 -17.56
CA PRO A 534 -13.88 -1.43 -19.02
C PRO A 534 -13.54 -2.74 -19.73
N GLU A 535 -12.64 -3.56 -19.18
CA GLU A 535 -12.26 -4.84 -19.78
C GLU A 535 -13.42 -5.83 -19.79
N VAL A 536 -14.24 -5.83 -18.71
CA VAL A 536 -15.40 -6.72 -18.63
C VAL A 536 -16.50 -6.29 -19.60
N LEU A 537 -16.77 -4.99 -19.71
CA LEU A 537 -17.74 -4.47 -20.67
C LEU A 537 -17.31 -4.72 -22.11
N PHE A 538 -16.04 -4.50 -22.43
CA PHE A 538 -15.50 -4.83 -23.75
C PHE A 538 -15.68 -6.32 -24.07
N ARG A 539 -15.33 -7.20 -23.14
CA ARG A 539 -15.48 -8.66 -23.32
C ARG A 539 -16.94 -9.10 -23.50
N LEU A 540 -17.87 -8.50 -22.77
CA LEU A 540 -19.27 -8.93 -22.72
C LEU A 540 -20.14 -8.33 -23.83
N CYS A 541 -19.95 -7.06 -24.15
CA CYS A 541 -20.80 -6.33 -25.09
C CYS A 541 -20.04 -5.56 -26.17
N GLY A 542 -18.72 -5.76 -26.29
CA GLY A 542 -17.88 -5.05 -27.25
C GLY A 542 -17.75 -3.55 -26.95
N LEU A 543 -18.16 -3.11 -25.75
CA LEU A 543 -18.15 -1.70 -25.37
C LEU A 543 -16.74 -1.30 -24.89
N GLU A 544 -16.06 -0.50 -25.69
CA GLU A 544 -14.79 0.12 -25.31
C GLU A 544 -15.06 1.41 -24.52
N LEU A 545 -14.71 1.43 -23.24
CA LEU A 545 -14.72 2.64 -22.39
C LEU A 545 -13.35 3.31 -22.42
N ASP A 546 -13.06 4.02 -23.51
CA ASP A 546 -11.78 4.70 -23.72
C ASP A 546 -11.80 6.14 -23.23
N ILE A 547 -11.63 6.34 -21.92
CA ILE A 547 -11.56 7.68 -21.33
C ILE A 547 -10.14 8.22 -21.50
N LYS A 548 -9.96 9.10 -22.49
CA LYS A 548 -8.70 9.77 -22.80
C LYS A 548 -8.62 11.17 -22.18
N THR A 549 -7.40 11.55 -21.79
CA THR A 549 -7.11 12.90 -21.29
C THR A 549 -5.99 13.53 -22.11
N PHE A 550 -6.14 14.81 -22.46
CA PHE A 550 -5.11 15.53 -23.22
C PHE A 550 -4.57 16.70 -22.40
N PRO A 551 -3.27 17.02 -22.50
CA PRO A 551 -2.70 18.22 -21.89
C PRO A 551 -3.38 19.49 -22.41
N ALA A 552 -3.54 20.50 -21.56
CA ALA A 552 -4.09 21.80 -21.96
C ALA A 552 -3.15 22.48 -22.97
N GLY A 553 -3.64 22.74 -24.19
CA GLY A 553 -2.92 23.55 -25.19
C GLY A 553 -2.57 22.83 -26.48
N ASP A 554 -2.78 21.51 -26.57
CA ASP A 554 -2.53 20.74 -27.80
C ASP A 554 -3.74 20.80 -28.75
N THR A 555 -4.08 21.99 -29.24
CA THR A 555 -5.18 22.18 -30.21
C THR A 555 -4.86 21.57 -31.58
N ALA A 556 -3.63 21.11 -31.80
CA ALA A 556 -3.21 20.49 -33.06
C ALA A 556 -3.88 19.11 -33.29
N PHE A 557 -4.35 18.44 -32.23
CA PHE A 557 -5.10 17.18 -32.34
C PHE A 557 -6.62 17.37 -32.47
N ALA A 558 -7.15 18.56 -32.18
CA ALA A 558 -8.58 18.86 -32.25
C ALA A 558 -9.15 18.95 -33.68
N GLY A 559 -8.32 18.69 -34.71
CA GLY A 559 -8.71 18.75 -36.13
C GLY A 559 -8.65 17.42 -36.89
N SER A 560 -8.18 16.33 -36.27
CA SER A 560 -8.35 14.99 -36.84
C SER A 560 -9.70 14.46 -36.39
N GLU A 561 -10.65 14.30 -37.32
CA GLU A 561 -11.81 13.43 -37.10
C GLU A 561 -11.28 12.11 -36.54
N ILE A 562 -11.62 11.81 -35.28
CA ILE A 562 -11.39 10.49 -34.72
C ILE A 562 -12.25 9.56 -35.57
N ASP A 563 -11.62 8.83 -36.47
CA ASP A 563 -12.29 7.87 -37.31
C ASP A 563 -12.77 6.70 -36.45
N VAL A 564 -14.01 6.80 -35.97
CA VAL A 564 -14.71 5.76 -35.22
C VAL A 564 -14.88 4.48 -36.07
N SER A 565 -14.69 4.55 -37.39
CA SER A 565 -14.70 3.36 -38.26
C SER A 565 -13.46 2.49 -38.12
N SER A 566 -12.35 3.03 -37.59
CA SER A 566 -11.13 2.27 -37.30
C SER A 566 -11.19 1.43 -36.02
N ILE A 567 -12.17 1.71 -35.14
CA ILE A 567 -12.43 0.95 -33.90
C ILE A 567 -13.20 -0.36 -34.19
N ASN A 568 -13.85 -0.48 -35.36
CA ASN A 568 -14.67 -1.64 -35.73
C ASN A 568 -14.01 -2.64 -36.72
N GLN A 569 -12.68 -2.61 -36.91
CA GLN A 569 -12.02 -3.52 -37.88
C GLN A 569 -10.92 -4.43 -37.31
N ARG A 570 -10.93 -4.73 -36.00
CA ARG A 570 -10.37 -6.03 -35.56
C ARG A 570 -11.46 -7.08 -35.73
N GLY A 571 -11.48 -7.67 -36.92
CA GLY A 571 -12.48 -8.64 -37.36
C GLY A 571 -12.43 -9.98 -36.63
N ASP A 572 -12.85 -9.99 -35.37
CA ASP A 572 -13.49 -11.14 -34.76
C ASP A 572 -14.97 -10.77 -34.59
N GLU A 573 -15.86 -11.50 -35.27
CA GLU A 573 -17.30 -11.38 -35.05
C GLU A 573 -17.62 -11.46 -33.55
N PRO A 574 -18.60 -10.69 -33.02
CA PRO A 574 -19.09 -10.91 -31.67
C PRO A 574 -19.56 -12.36 -31.57
N ARG A 575 -18.90 -13.15 -30.73
CA ARG A 575 -19.12 -14.61 -30.59
C ARG A 575 -20.50 -15.02 -30.04
N TYR A 576 -21.45 -14.10 -29.94
CA TYR A 576 -22.74 -14.36 -29.34
C TYR A 576 -23.84 -13.60 -30.09
N GLN A 577 -24.37 -14.25 -31.13
CA GLN A 577 -25.75 -14.07 -31.60
C GLN A 577 -26.56 -15.30 -31.22
#